data_AF-A0A8T2R2H7-F1
#
_entry.id   AF-A0A8T2R2H7-F1
#
_cell.length_a   1.000
_cell.length_b   1.000
_cell.length_c   1.000
_cell.angle_alpha   90.00
_cell.angle_beta   90.00
_cell.angle_gamma   90.00
#
_symmetry.space_group_name_H-M   'P 1'
#
loop_
_entity.id
_entity.type
_entity.pdbx_description
1 polymer ?
#
loop_
_entity_poly.entity_id
_entity_poly.type
_entity_poly.pdbx_seq_one_letter_code
_entity_poly.pdbx_strand_id
1 'polypeptide(L)'
;MKAVVAVLDTGIVMSEDAVREEEQDEVINQKLEGISFNSALELERYLRICTFTSMSSLLQQLNTLLPIFRSRVGALLFLFSALLSRGLEAIQADRDDPGQSLVTSPFGHASQEIVNLLICGHAVPEVFDGNMDVGGGMTVKGIPSKVEVGFLTLLEAFKYCTVGQFLKRPKWPIWVVGSESHYTVLFALQNNIQDENELEDRERRIRQAFDAHDQSGGGGFIVASSVRQLLHDMDIIMPMDMLESLCANEFVVWNELWQALHQIDKSKGGLKSADSTGGVKQFELYHFNGIAKTVGNGSSVQQRPRLTKLRVSVPPKWTPEEYMMDYKPSASANDATGGSMGVDTQKSVKEEPAQHAPIVDCIRTRWERASCNWVGDAPSIV
;
A
#
# COMPACT_ATOMS: atom_id res chain seq x y z
N MET A 1 -4.50 22.42 15.52
CA MET A 1 -3.38 21.92 14.71
C MET A 1 -2.14 22.68 15.14
N LYS A 2 -1.03 22.01 15.43
CA LYS A 2 0.29 22.62 15.61
C LYS A 2 1.21 21.98 14.57
N ALA A 3 1.80 22.78 13.70
CA ALA A 3 2.77 22.34 12.71
C ALA A 3 4.10 23.04 12.96
N VAL A 4 5.19 22.32 12.77
CA VAL A 4 6.54 22.83 12.91
C VAL A 4 7.26 22.63 11.59
N VAL A 5 7.82 23.71 11.05
CA VAL A 5 8.51 23.71 9.75
C VAL A 5 9.97 24.05 9.99
N ALA A 6 10.86 23.17 9.54
CA ALA A 6 12.29 23.39 9.51
C ALA A 6 12.67 24.06 8.18
N VAL A 7 13.40 25.16 8.26
CA VAL A 7 13.81 25.97 7.10
C VAL A 7 15.29 26.32 7.20
N LEU A 8 15.88 26.77 6.09
CA LEU A 8 17.24 27.29 6.09
C LEU A 8 17.26 28.82 6.17
N ASP A 9 17.91 29.36 7.20
CA ASP A 9 18.30 30.76 7.30
C ASP A 9 19.55 31.03 6.50
N THR A 10 19.32 31.20 5.22
CA THR A 10 20.35 31.43 4.21
C THR A 10 20.29 32.87 3.69
N GLY A 11 19.49 33.74 4.30
CA GLY A 11 19.21 35.09 3.78
C GLY A 11 18.58 35.09 2.39
N ILE A 12 17.96 33.98 1.98
CA ILE A 12 17.34 33.82 0.66
C ILE A 12 16.03 34.61 0.65
N VAL A 13 16.13 35.88 0.23
CA VAL A 13 14.97 36.61 -0.28
C VAL A 13 14.77 36.16 -1.72
N MET A 14 13.65 35.50 -1.99
CA MET A 14 13.24 35.20 -3.35
C MET A 14 12.72 36.49 -3.98
N SER A 15 13.25 36.87 -5.15
CA SER A 15 12.68 37.99 -5.90
C SER A 15 11.32 37.56 -6.45
N GLU A 16 10.29 38.37 -6.26
CA GLU A 16 8.98 38.18 -6.90
C GLU A 16 9.07 38.13 -8.45
N ASP A 17 10.20 38.58 -9.00
CA ASP A 17 10.50 38.63 -10.44
C ASP A 17 10.91 37.29 -11.08
N ALA A 18 11.10 36.20 -10.32
CA ALA A 18 11.43 34.89 -10.91
C ALA A 18 10.15 34.22 -11.45
N VAL A 19 9.90 34.41 -12.75
CA VAL A 19 8.61 34.05 -13.40
C VAL A 19 8.47 32.54 -13.61
N ARG A 20 9.57 31.76 -13.60
CA ARG A 20 9.55 30.31 -13.87
C ARG A 20 10.15 29.49 -12.72
N GLU A 21 9.52 28.36 -12.44
CA GLU A 21 9.95 27.41 -11.40
C GLU A 21 11.41 26.95 -11.57
N GLU A 22 11.85 26.71 -12.79
CA GLU A 22 13.22 26.24 -13.08
C GLU A 22 14.28 27.28 -12.70
N GLU A 23 14.02 28.57 -12.96
CA GLU A 23 14.91 29.68 -12.59
C GLU A 23 15.02 29.82 -11.06
N GLN A 24 13.92 29.63 -10.35
CA GLN A 24 13.90 29.62 -8.89
C GLN A 24 14.76 28.48 -8.33
N ASP A 25 14.66 27.27 -8.89
CA ASP A 25 15.46 26.13 -8.46
C ASP A 25 16.95 26.33 -8.75
N GLU A 26 17.31 26.90 -9.90
CA GLU A 26 18.71 27.23 -10.22
C GLU A 26 19.30 28.23 -9.23
N VAL A 27 18.57 29.30 -8.89
CA VAL A 27 19.02 30.31 -7.91
C VAL A 27 19.23 29.69 -6.53
N ILE A 28 18.31 28.83 -6.09
CA ILE A 28 18.44 28.13 -4.81
C ILE A 28 19.64 27.18 -4.82
N ASN A 29 19.81 26.39 -5.90
CA ASN A 29 20.91 25.45 -6.02
C ASN A 29 22.27 26.16 -6.02
N GLN A 30 22.43 27.26 -6.79
CA GLN A 30 23.66 28.07 -6.80
C GLN A 30 24.00 28.60 -5.40
N LYS A 31 23.01 29.07 -4.64
CA LYS A 31 23.24 29.54 -3.26
C LYS A 31 23.60 28.41 -2.30
N LEU A 32 23.15 27.19 -2.57
CA LEU A 32 23.48 26.02 -1.78
C LEU A 32 24.83 25.39 -2.15
N GLU A 33 25.42 25.65 -3.33
CA GLU A 33 26.66 24.99 -3.80
C GLU A 33 27.84 25.13 -2.81
N GLY A 34 27.93 26.24 -2.09
CA GLY A 34 28.99 26.48 -1.09
C GLY A 34 28.69 25.96 0.32
N ILE A 35 27.49 25.42 0.57
CA ILE A 35 27.06 24.99 1.89
C ILE A 35 27.26 23.48 2.02
N SER A 36 28.15 23.05 2.90
CA SER A 36 28.26 21.64 3.28
C SER A 36 27.70 21.42 4.67
N PHE A 37 27.02 20.28 4.84
CA PHE A 37 26.48 19.86 6.13
C PHE A 37 27.27 18.63 6.61
N ASN A 38 28.52 18.84 7.01
CA ASN A 38 29.43 17.76 7.40
C ASN A 38 29.23 17.33 8.87
N SER A 39 28.49 18.11 9.65
CA SER A 39 28.13 17.79 11.03
C SER A 39 26.77 18.36 11.43
N ALA A 40 26.18 17.81 12.50
CA ALA A 40 24.94 18.32 13.06
C ALA A 40 25.06 19.80 13.52
N LEU A 41 26.21 20.18 14.08
CA LEU A 41 26.48 21.56 14.51
C LEU A 41 26.49 22.55 13.34
N GLU A 42 27.00 22.15 12.18
CA GLU A 42 26.96 22.99 10.98
C GLU A 42 25.53 23.17 10.48
N LEU A 43 24.74 22.09 10.47
CA LEU A 43 23.34 22.14 10.08
C LEU A 43 22.52 23.04 11.01
N GLU A 44 22.74 22.95 12.32
CA GLU A 44 22.06 23.77 13.33
C GLU A 44 22.29 25.27 13.12
N ARG A 45 23.46 25.69 12.63
CA ARG A 45 23.74 27.11 12.33
C ARG A 45 22.79 27.69 11.29
N TYR A 46 22.43 26.90 10.28
CA TYR A 46 21.56 27.31 9.20
C TYR A 46 20.10 26.95 9.43
N LEU A 47 19.79 25.99 10.29
CA LEU A 47 18.41 25.57 10.53
C LEU A 47 17.64 26.62 11.35
N ARG A 48 16.42 26.93 10.94
CA ARG A 48 15.44 27.66 11.74
C ARG A 48 14.15 26.89 11.82
N ILE A 49 13.47 27.05 12.94
CA ILE A 49 12.24 26.35 13.25
C ILE A 49 11.10 27.37 13.36
N CYS A 50 10.10 27.22 12.50
CA CYS A 50 8.89 28.03 12.52
C CYS A 50 7.72 27.19 13.03
N THR A 51 6.92 27.73 13.95
CA THR A 51 5.72 27.05 14.47
C THR A 51 4.47 27.74 13.95
N PHE A 52 3.51 26.94 13.47
CA PHE A 52 2.24 27.40 12.95
C PHE A 52 1.08 26.76 13.72
N THR A 53 0.08 27.57 14.03
CA THR A 53 -1.18 27.13 14.66
C THR A 53 -2.38 27.26 13.72
N SER A 54 -2.18 27.83 12.52
CA SER A 54 -3.18 27.99 11.47
C SER A 54 -2.74 27.35 10.16
N MET A 55 -3.66 26.63 9.52
CA MET A 55 -3.44 26.02 8.21
C MET A 55 -3.18 27.08 7.13
N SER A 56 -3.89 28.22 7.17
CA SER A 56 -3.72 29.28 6.16
C SER A 56 -2.31 29.87 6.18
N SER A 57 -1.79 30.19 7.38
CA SER A 57 -0.43 30.71 7.55
C SER A 57 0.64 29.67 7.19
N LEU A 58 0.39 28.40 7.51
CA LEU A 58 1.28 27.31 7.10
C LEU A 58 1.34 27.19 5.57
N LEU A 59 0.20 27.13 4.89
CA LEU A 59 0.13 27.02 3.43
C LEU A 59 0.78 28.22 2.73
N GLN A 60 0.51 29.43 3.21
CA GLN A 60 1.14 30.64 2.70
C GLN A 60 2.67 30.55 2.80
N GLN A 61 3.19 30.14 3.97
CA GLN A 61 4.63 30.01 4.15
C GLN A 61 5.23 28.87 3.32
N LEU A 62 4.57 27.70 3.25
CA LEU A 62 5.05 26.57 2.46
C LEU A 62 5.15 26.92 0.97
N ASN A 63 4.20 27.69 0.44
CA ASN A 63 4.27 28.18 -0.94
C ASN A 63 5.51 29.05 -1.16
N THR A 64 5.81 29.97 -0.24
CA THR A 64 7.02 30.80 -0.31
C THR A 64 8.31 29.99 -0.18
N LEU A 65 8.28 28.91 0.60
CA LEU A 65 9.43 28.04 0.84
C LEU A 65 9.59 26.91 -0.18
N LEU A 66 8.63 26.75 -1.10
CA LEU A 66 8.58 25.61 -2.01
C LEU A 66 9.90 25.43 -2.78
N PRO A 67 10.56 26.48 -3.31
CA PRO A 67 11.84 26.31 -4.00
C PRO A 67 12.96 25.74 -3.11
N ILE A 68 12.96 26.05 -1.81
CA ILE A 68 13.90 25.45 -0.85
C ILE A 68 13.56 23.97 -0.64
N PHE A 69 12.28 23.60 -0.55
CA PHE A 69 11.85 22.19 -0.43
C PHE A 69 12.08 21.35 -1.69
N ARG A 70 12.26 21.97 -2.86
CA ARG A 70 12.65 21.29 -4.10
C ARG A 70 14.16 21.15 -4.28
N SER A 71 14.95 21.85 -3.47
CA SER A 71 16.40 21.80 -3.52
C SER A 71 16.96 20.46 -3.01
N ARG A 72 18.29 20.27 -3.16
CA ARG A 72 19.01 19.07 -2.70
C ARG A 72 18.89 18.74 -1.20
N VAL A 73 18.43 19.68 -0.37
CA VAL A 73 18.23 19.49 1.07
C VAL A 73 16.75 19.45 1.47
N GLY A 74 15.84 19.62 0.52
CA GLY A 74 14.41 19.74 0.77
C GLY A 74 13.80 18.53 1.45
N ALA A 75 14.19 17.32 1.05
CA ALA A 75 13.74 16.08 1.68
C ALA A 75 14.14 16.02 3.17
N LEU A 76 15.35 16.47 3.51
CA LEU A 76 15.83 16.53 4.90
C LEU A 76 15.05 17.57 5.73
N LEU A 77 14.82 18.75 5.16
CA LEU A 77 14.02 19.80 5.80
C LEU A 77 12.57 19.33 6.03
N PHE A 78 12.01 18.61 5.07
CA PHE A 78 10.68 18.03 5.20
C PHE A 78 10.63 16.98 6.30
N LEU A 79 11.63 16.09 6.37
CA LEU A 79 11.76 15.10 7.43
C LEU A 79 11.84 15.76 8.82
N PHE A 80 12.69 16.78 9.00
CA PHE A 80 12.75 17.50 10.26
C PHE A 80 11.43 18.19 10.61
N SER A 81 10.75 18.77 9.63
CA SER A 81 9.43 19.37 9.82
C SER A 81 8.42 18.33 10.34
N ALA A 82 8.39 17.13 9.76
CA ALA A 82 7.52 16.04 10.20
C ALA A 82 7.84 15.57 11.62
N LEU A 83 9.13 15.32 11.92
CA LEU A 83 9.60 14.88 13.24
C LEU A 83 9.26 15.91 14.33
N LEU A 84 9.51 17.19 14.07
CA LEU A 84 9.25 18.26 15.02
C LEU A 84 7.76 18.56 15.18
N SER A 85 6.96 18.37 14.12
CA SER A 85 5.50 18.50 14.17
C SER A 85 4.86 17.42 15.05
N ARG A 86 5.34 16.18 14.96
CA ARG A 86 4.91 15.08 15.84
C ARG A 86 5.43 15.25 17.27
N GLY A 87 6.65 15.79 17.41
CA GLY A 87 7.35 16.00 18.66
C GLY A 87 8.29 14.83 18.99
N LEU A 88 9.55 15.12 19.33
CA LEU A 88 10.60 14.11 19.46
C LEU A 88 10.32 13.08 20.56
N GLU A 89 9.76 13.49 21.70
CA GLU A 89 9.35 12.56 22.77
C GLU A 89 8.26 11.61 22.29
N ALA A 90 7.30 12.12 21.52
CA ALA A 90 6.22 11.31 20.97
C ALA A 90 6.72 10.36 19.88
N ILE A 91 7.71 10.78 19.08
CA ILE A 91 8.42 9.88 18.17
C ILE A 91 9.06 8.74 18.95
N GLN A 92 9.75 9.00 20.07
CA GLN A 92 10.32 7.91 20.87
C GLN A 92 9.26 7.00 21.48
N ALA A 93 8.11 7.56 21.88
CA ALA A 93 7.00 6.79 22.42
C ALA A 93 6.28 5.93 21.36
N ASP A 94 6.28 6.34 20.09
CA ASP A 94 5.68 5.58 18.98
C ASP A 94 6.49 4.31 18.65
N ARG A 95 7.78 4.28 18.97
CA ARG A 95 8.71 3.22 18.59
C ARG A 95 8.70 2.06 19.57
N ASP A 96 9.05 0.88 19.09
CA ASP A 96 9.28 -0.30 19.92
C ASP A 96 10.75 -0.42 20.34
N ASP A 97 11.69 0.01 19.49
CA ASP A 97 13.13 0.13 19.81
C ASP A 97 13.66 1.55 19.52
N PRO A 98 13.59 2.47 20.51
CA PRO A 98 14.09 3.84 20.41
C PRO A 98 15.59 3.95 20.08
N GLY A 99 16.38 2.89 20.32
CA GLY A 99 17.82 2.89 20.11
C GLY A 99 18.24 2.86 18.64
N GLN A 100 17.36 2.41 17.74
CA GLN A 100 17.69 2.31 16.31
C GLN A 100 17.68 3.67 15.61
N SER A 101 18.52 3.83 14.59
CA SER A 101 18.52 5.04 13.77
C SER A 101 17.31 5.07 12.83
N LEU A 102 16.64 6.22 12.73
CA LEU A 102 15.53 6.43 11.81
C LEU A 102 15.97 6.48 10.33
N VAL A 103 17.21 6.90 10.07
CA VAL A 103 17.82 6.87 8.73
C VAL A 103 18.97 5.87 8.76
N THR A 104 18.89 4.85 7.92
CA THR A 104 19.82 3.72 7.97
C THR A 104 21.09 3.98 7.16
N SER A 105 22.22 3.67 7.76
CA SER A 105 23.54 3.72 7.13
C SER A 105 23.75 2.47 6.26
N PRO A 106 24.57 2.52 5.19
CA PRO A 106 25.31 3.69 4.68
C PRO A 106 24.55 4.48 3.60
N PHE A 107 23.44 3.97 3.10
CA PHE A 107 22.78 4.49 1.91
C PHE A 107 21.70 5.56 2.19
N GLY A 108 21.40 5.81 3.47
CA GLY A 108 20.45 6.85 3.87
C GLY A 108 18.99 6.46 3.65
N HIS A 109 18.64 5.17 3.73
CA HIS A 109 17.26 4.74 3.55
C HIS A 109 16.41 5.17 4.75
N ALA A 110 15.18 5.59 4.47
CA ALA A 110 14.18 5.83 5.50
C ALA A 110 13.80 4.50 6.16
N SER A 111 13.80 4.47 7.49
CA SER A 111 13.17 3.40 8.26
C SER A 111 11.66 3.36 8.04
N GLN A 112 11.02 2.25 8.39
CA GLN A 112 9.57 2.11 8.29
C GLN A 112 8.86 3.12 9.21
N GLU A 113 9.46 3.50 10.35
CA GLU A 113 8.92 4.54 11.23
C GLU A 113 8.85 5.91 10.55
N ILE A 114 9.84 6.28 9.73
CA ILE A 114 9.77 7.51 8.93
C ILE A 114 8.62 7.42 7.92
N VAL A 115 8.51 6.30 7.21
CA VAL A 115 7.46 6.10 6.20
C VAL A 115 6.08 6.21 6.85
N ASN A 116 5.87 5.52 7.98
CA ASN A 116 4.61 5.54 8.71
C ASN A 116 4.32 6.92 9.33
N LEU A 117 5.35 7.66 9.77
CA LEU A 117 5.18 9.05 10.22
C LEU A 117 4.60 9.92 9.10
N LEU A 118 5.11 9.79 7.88
CA LEU A 118 4.63 10.55 6.73
C LEU A 118 3.24 10.12 6.25
N ILE A 119 2.88 8.85 6.46
CA ILE A 119 1.61 8.27 6.00
C ILE A 119 0.47 8.47 7.01
N CYS A 120 0.71 8.24 8.30
CA CYS A 120 -0.32 8.22 9.35
C CYS A 120 -0.04 9.18 10.52
N GLY A 121 1.06 9.95 10.46
CA GLY A 121 1.43 10.87 11.52
C GLY A 121 2.02 10.21 12.76
N HIS A 122 2.30 8.90 12.75
CA HIS A 122 2.88 8.16 13.87
C HIS A 122 4.10 7.36 13.42
N ALA A 123 5.17 7.40 14.21
CA ALA A 123 6.44 6.72 13.92
C ALA A 123 6.46 5.26 14.41
N VAL A 124 5.38 4.52 14.13
CA VAL A 124 5.24 3.11 14.48
C VAL A 124 6.04 2.23 13.51
N PRO A 125 6.67 1.13 13.97
CA PRO A 125 7.52 0.29 13.13
C PRO A 125 6.73 -0.62 12.19
N GLU A 126 5.55 -1.08 12.58
CA GLU A 126 4.82 -2.10 11.83
C GLU A 126 3.75 -1.55 10.91
N VAL A 127 3.40 -2.35 9.90
CA VAL A 127 2.43 -2.01 8.85
C VAL A 127 1.10 -2.76 8.98
N PHE A 128 0.90 -3.53 10.05
CA PHE A 128 -0.41 -4.14 10.38
C PHE A 128 -1.34 -3.13 11.09
N ASP A 129 -2.62 -3.48 11.23
CA ASP A 129 -3.60 -2.61 11.89
C ASP A 129 -3.52 -2.73 13.42
N GLY A 130 -3.53 -1.59 14.11
CA GLY A 130 -3.57 -1.52 15.56
C GLY A 130 -2.29 -2.04 16.21
N ASN A 131 -2.40 -2.45 17.47
CA ASN A 131 -1.31 -3.04 18.23
C ASN A 131 -1.52 -4.55 18.33
N MET A 132 -0.42 -5.31 18.32
CA MET A 132 -0.44 -6.76 18.44
C MET A 132 0.19 -7.17 19.78
N ASP A 133 -0.57 -7.90 20.61
CA ASP A 133 -0.03 -8.56 21.80
C ASP A 133 0.68 -9.84 21.37
N VAL A 134 1.98 -9.93 21.64
CA VAL A 134 2.82 -11.09 21.30
C VAL A 134 3.07 -11.98 22.53
N GLY A 135 2.36 -11.74 23.63
CA GLY A 135 2.50 -12.44 24.89
C GLY A 135 3.62 -11.90 25.77
N GLY A 136 3.68 -12.37 27.02
CA GLY A 136 4.72 -11.96 27.97
C GLY A 136 4.69 -10.48 28.37
N GLY A 137 3.56 -9.79 28.16
CA GLY A 137 3.42 -8.35 28.40
C GLY A 137 4.09 -7.47 27.33
N MET A 138 4.46 -8.06 26.19
CA MET A 138 5.04 -7.35 25.05
C MET A 138 3.95 -7.02 24.03
N THR A 139 3.97 -5.80 23.52
CA THR A 139 3.05 -5.34 22.49
C THR A 139 3.86 -4.69 21.39
N VAL A 140 3.60 -5.09 20.15
CA VAL A 140 4.20 -4.51 18.95
C VAL A 140 3.23 -3.50 18.34
N LYS A 141 3.72 -2.31 18.00
CA LYS A 141 2.88 -1.19 17.55
C LYS A 141 2.76 -1.14 16.04
N GLY A 142 1.54 -1.19 15.55
CA GLY A 142 1.19 -0.99 14.15
C GLY A 142 0.40 0.29 13.92
N ILE A 143 -0.30 0.34 12.79
CA ILE A 143 -0.96 1.53 12.28
C ILE A 143 -2.22 1.83 13.12
N PRO A 144 -2.35 3.03 13.72
CA PRO A 144 -3.38 3.27 14.71
C PRO A 144 -4.78 3.49 14.12
N SER A 145 -4.87 3.94 12.86
CA SER A 145 -6.15 4.26 12.22
C SER A 145 -6.03 4.33 10.70
N LYS A 146 -7.18 4.40 10.02
CA LYS A 146 -7.27 4.59 8.56
C LYS A 146 -6.54 5.86 8.10
N VAL A 147 -5.87 5.77 6.95
CA VAL A 147 -5.03 6.85 6.41
C VAL A 147 -5.63 7.49 5.15
N GLU A 148 -5.14 8.68 4.80
CA GLU A 148 -5.56 9.36 3.57
C GLU A 148 -4.90 8.80 2.31
N VAL A 149 -3.62 8.41 2.42
CA VAL A 149 -2.81 7.78 1.37
C VAL A 149 -2.29 6.46 1.94
N GLY A 150 -2.45 5.37 1.19
CA GLY A 150 -2.14 4.03 1.63
C GLY A 150 -0.68 3.65 1.44
N PHE A 151 -0.38 2.42 1.83
CA PHE A 151 0.93 1.80 1.62
C PHE A 151 0.75 0.37 1.13
N LEU A 152 1.57 -0.03 0.16
CA LEU A 152 1.74 -1.42 -0.27
C LEU A 152 3.24 -1.71 -0.34
N THR A 153 3.64 -2.95 -0.12
CA THR A 153 5.06 -3.33 -0.22
C THR A 153 5.23 -4.68 -0.88
N LEU A 154 6.30 -4.81 -1.66
CA LEU A 154 6.69 -6.09 -2.25
C LEU A 154 7.01 -7.13 -1.18
N LEU A 155 7.45 -6.69 0.01
CA LEU A 155 7.74 -7.58 1.14
C LEU A 155 6.52 -8.40 1.59
N GLU A 156 5.31 -7.85 1.45
CA GLU A 156 4.08 -8.58 1.75
C GLU A 156 3.81 -9.68 0.71
N ALA A 157 4.07 -9.40 -0.56
CA ALA A 157 3.94 -10.41 -1.61
C ALA A 157 4.88 -11.60 -1.36
N PHE A 158 6.07 -11.33 -0.80
CA PHE A 158 7.04 -12.32 -0.38
C PHE A 158 6.80 -12.91 1.02
N LYS A 159 5.69 -12.55 1.68
CA LYS A 159 5.29 -13.05 3.00
C LYS A 159 6.26 -12.69 4.14
N TYR A 160 7.05 -11.62 3.99
CA TYR A 160 7.90 -11.09 5.06
C TYR A 160 7.13 -10.25 6.08
N CYS A 161 6.04 -9.62 5.67
CA CYS A 161 5.14 -8.88 6.57
C CYS A 161 3.69 -9.00 6.10
N THR A 162 2.76 -8.53 6.94
CA THR A 162 1.34 -8.41 6.60
C THR A 162 0.95 -6.94 6.68
N VAL A 163 0.48 -6.36 5.57
CA VAL A 163 0.02 -4.97 5.55
C VAL A 163 -1.46 -4.95 5.93
N GLY A 164 -1.78 -4.11 6.91
CA GLY A 164 -3.12 -3.93 7.47
C GLY A 164 -4.10 -3.24 6.53
N GLN A 165 -5.39 -3.36 6.84
CA GLN A 165 -6.48 -2.75 6.07
C GLN A 165 -6.46 -1.23 6.15
N PHE A 166 -5.95 -0.63 7.22
CA PHE A 166 -5.82 0.82 7.32
C PHE A 166 -4.94 1.39 6.23
N LEU A 167 -3.84 0.70 5.87
CA LEU A 167 -2.94 1.08 4.78
C LEU A 167 -3.41 0.61 3.40
N LYS A 168 -4.05 -0.56 3.32
CA LYS A 168 -4.57 -1.09 2.05
C LYS A 168 -5.82 -0.37 1.55
N ARG A 169 -6.62 0.23 2.44
CA ARG A 169 -7.89 0.89 2.14
C ARG A 169 -7.88 2.36 2.56
N PRO A 170 -7.00 3.17 1.97
CA PRO A 170 -6.93 4.59 2.25
C PRO A 170 -8.20 5.34 1.83
N LYS A 171 -8.40 6.53 2.38
CA LYS A 171 -9.50 7.43 2.00
C LYS A 171 -9.47 7.76 0.50
N TRP A 172 -8.29 8.02 -0.04
CA TRP A 172 -8.06 8.28 -1.46
C TRP A 172 -7.34 7.09 -2.08
N PRO A 173 -7.67 6.67 -3.31
CA PRO A 173 -7.08 5.49 -3.93
C PRO A 173 -5.67 5.83 -4.44
N ILE A 174 -4.77 6.13 -3.51
CA ILE A 174 -3.38 6.52 -3.71
C ILE A 174 -2.58 5.70 -2.71
N TRP A 175 -1.55 5.02 -3.17
CA TRP A 175 -0.67 4.19 -2.37
C TRP A 175 0.78 4.54 -2.67
N VAL A 176 1.57 4.74 -1.61
CA VAL A 176 3.02 4.61 -1.72
C VAL A 176 3.33 3.12 -1.82
N VAL A 177 4.11 2.73 -2.82
CA VAL A 177 4.53 1.34 -3.03
C VAL A 177 6.02 1.22 -2.77
N GLY A 178 6.38 0.48 -1.73
CA GLY A 178 7.75 0.19 -1.35
C GLY A 178 8.29 -1.09 -2.01
N SER A 179 9.50 -1.01 -2.56
CA SER A 179 10.37 -2.16 -2.82
C SER A 179 11.52 -2.19 -1.81
N GLU A 180 12.53 -3.04 -2.04
CA GLU A 180 13.71 -3.12 -1.18
C GLU A 180 14.54 -1.81 -1.16
N SER A 181 14.51 -1.03 -2.24
CA SER A 181 15.42 0.13 -2.41
C SER A 181 14.75 1.39 -2.92
N HIS A 182 13.48 1.31 -3.35
CA HIS A 182 12.82 2.43 -4.03
C HIS A 182 11.34 2.53 -3.66
N TYR A 183 10.83 3.76 -3.62
CA TYR A 183 9.41 4.04 -3.39
C TYR A 183 8.79 4.64 -4.65
N THR A 184 7.60 4.17 -4.98
CA THR A 184 6.82 4.63 -6.13
C THR A 184 5.40 4.98 -5.71
N VAL A 185 4.61 5.56 -6.60
CA VAL A 185 3.20 5.90 -6.32
C VAL A 185 2.29 5.13 -7.26
N LEU A 186 1.29 4.47 -6.70
CA LEU A 186 0.21 3.81 -7.41
C LEU A 186 -1.09 4.54 -7.07
N PHE A 187 -1.92 4.88 -8.05
CA PHE A 187 -3.17 5.58 -7.77
C PHE A 187 -4.27 5.28 -8.79
N ALA A 188 -5.50 5.60 -8.43
CA ALA A 188 -6.65 5.61 -9.34
C ALA A 188 -7.33 6.98 -9.33
N LEU A 189 -8.13 7.23 -10.37
CA LEU A 189 -8.90 8.48 -10.47
C LEU A 189 -10.29 8.37 -9.82
N GLN A 190 -10.77 7.15 -9.60
CA GLN A 190 -12.11 6.89 -9.07
C GLN A 190 -11.99 6.20 -7.71
N ASN A 191 -12.69 6.72 -6.70
CA ASN A 191 -12.61 6.15 -5.35
C ASN A 191 -13.36 4.80 -5.22
N ASN A 192 -14.37 4.58 -6.06
CA ASN A 192 -15.20 3.38 -6.06
C ASN A 192 -14.43 2.09 -6.41
N ILE A 193 -13.18 2.18 -6.88
CA ILE A 193 -12.33 0.98 -7.07
C ILE A 193 -12.04 0.27 -5.75
N GLN A 194 -12.24 0.96 -4.62
CA GLN A 194 -12.06 0.42 -3.28
C GLN A 194 -13.34 -0.17 -2.69
N ASP A 195 -14.48 0.02 -3.37
CA ASP A 195 -15.78 -0.49 -2.93
C ASP A 195 -15.77 -2.02 -2.99
N GLU A 196 -16.25 -2.62 -1.91
CA GLU A 196 -16.44 -4.06 -1.81
C GLU A 196 -17.92 -4.36 -2.03
N ASN A 197 -18.20 -5.47 -2.70
CA ASN A 197 -19.56 -5.95 -2.82
C ASN A 197 -20.02 -6.59 -1.49
N GLU A 198 -21.32 -6.86 -1.37
CA GLU A 198 -21.91 -7.42 -0.15
C GLU A 198 -21.24 -8.73 0.31
N LEU A 199 -20.76 -9.55 -0.61
CA LEU A 199 -20.07 -10.81 -0.30
C LEU A 199 -18.67 -10.58 0.26
N GLU A 200 -17.89 -9.70 -0.37
CA GLU A 200 -16.56 -9.29 0.12
C GLU A 200 -16.66 -8.64 1.51
N ASP A 201 -17.65 -7.76 1.69
CA ASP A 201 -17.96 -7.15 2.98
C ASP A 201 -18.33 -8.21 4.05
N ARG A 202 -19.10 -9.23 3.68
CA ARG A 202 -19.49 -10.32 4.58
C ARG A 202 -18.30 -11.20 4.95
N GLU A 203 -17.52 -11.65 3.97
CA GLU A 203 -16.27 -12.40 4.17
C GLU A 203 -15.35 -11.66 5.14
N ARG A 204 -15.11 -10.37 4.90
CA ARG A 204 -14.24 -9.55 5.73
C ARG A 204 -14.70 -9.50 7.18
N ARG A 205 -16.01 -9.31 7.42
CA ARG A 205 -16.55 -9.29 8.80
C ARG A 205 -16.37 -10.63 9.50
N ILE A 206 -16.61 -11.75 8.80
CA ILE A 206 -16.42 -13.08 9.35
C ILE A 206 -14.93 -13.33 9.65
N ARG A 207 -14.04 -12.90 8.75
CA ARG A 207 -12.59 -13.00 8.96
C ARG A 207 -12.13 -12.19 10.17
N GLN A 208 -12.62 -10.96 10.32
CA GLN A 208 -12.32 -10.13 11.50
C GLN A 208 -12.82 -10.77 12.80
N ALA A 209 -14.02 -11.36 12.78
CA ALA A 209 -14.54 -12.10 13.93
C ALA A 209 -13.68 -13.34 14.25
N PHE A 210 -13.19 -14.04 13.21
CA PHE A 210 -12.26 -15.15 13.37
C PHE A 210 -10.94 -14.70 14.00
N ASP A 211 -10.32 -13.67 13.45
CA ASP A 211 -9.04 -13.14 13.94
C ASP A 211 -9.16 -12.59 15.38
N ALA A 212 -10.33 -12.05 15.78
CA ALA A 212 -10.58 -11.61 17.16
C ALA A 212 -10.57 -12.76 18.19
N HIS A 213 -10.79 -14.00 17.73
CA HIS A 213 -10.69 -15.21 18.54
C HIS A 213 -9.35 -15.94 18.35
N ASP A 214 -8.48 -15.47 17.45
CA ASP A 214 -7.16 -16.04 17.18
C ASP A 214 -6.16 -15.54 18.24
N GLN A 215 -5.84 -16.42 19.20
CA GLN A 215 -4.84 -16.16 20.25
C GLN A 215 -3.42 -16.56 19.84
N SER A 216 -3.23 -17.07 18.62
CA SER A 216 -1.93 -17.56 18.15
C SER A 216 -1.02 -16.46 17.57
N GLY A 217 -1.47 -15.20 17.59
CA GLY A 217 -0.72 -14.08 17.00
C GLY A 217 -0.81 -14.04 15.47
N GLY A 218 -1.92 -14.53 14.89
CA GLY A 218 -2.16 -14.52 13.45
C GLY A 218 -1.84 -15.85 12.73
N GLY A 219 -1.72 -16.95 13.47
CA GLY A 219 -1.49 -18.30 12.95
C GLY A 219 -2.68 -18.92 12.21
N GLY A 220 -3.85 -18.26 12.19
CA GLY A 220 -4.96 -18.63 11.32
C GLY A 220 -5.83 -19.76 11.85
N PHE A 221 -5.85 -19.98 13.16
CA PHE A 221 -6.70 -20.96 13.82
C PHE A 221 -7.32 -20.41 15.12
N ILE A 222 -8.49 -20.93 15.48
CA ILE A 222 -9.20 -20.61 16.74
C ILE A 222 -9.56 -21.90 17.48
N VAL A 223 -9.78 -21.82 18.79
CA VAL A 223 -10.28 -22.96 19.59
C VAL A 223 -11.70 -23.30 19.11
N ALA A 224 -12.01 -24.59 18.99
CA ALA A 224 -13.32 -25.06 18.51
C ALA A 224 -14.50 -24.52 19.32
N SER A 225 -14.31 -24.26 20.63
CA SER A 225 -15.32 -23.64 21.49
C SER A 225 -15.68 -22.20 21.08
N SER A 226 -14.74 -21.46 20.48
CA SER A 226 -14.95 -20.09 19.98
C SER A 226 -15.78 -20.03 18.69
N VAL A 227 -15.83 -21.12 17.91
CA VAL A 227 -16.57 -21.18 16.63
C VAL A 227 -18.05 -20.89 16.84
N ARG A 228 -18.66 -21.43 17.91
CA ARG A 228 -20.09 -21.22 18.21
C ARG A 228 -20.39 -19.74 18.48
N GLN A 229 -19.51 -19.07 19.21
CA GLN A 229 -19.64 -17.64 19.50
C GLN A 229 -19.52 -16.83 18.21
N LEU A 230 -18.53 -17.14 17.37
CA LEU A 230 -18.36 -16.51 16.06
C LEU A 230 -19.59 -16.66 15.16
N LEU A 231 -20.14 -17.88 15.05
CA LEU A 231 -21.33 -18.14 14.23
C LEU A 231 -22.54 -17.37 14.75
N HIS A 232 -22.71 -17.30 16.08
CA HIS A 232 -23.76 -16.50 16.71
C HIS A 232 -23.59 -15.00 16.40
N ASP A 233 -22.39 -14.45 16.62
CA ASP A 233 -22.13 -13.02 16.47
C ASP A 233 -22.25 -12.55 15.00
N MET A 234 -21.97 -13.44 14.06
CA MET A 234 -22.11 -13.18 12.62
C MET A 234 -23.49 -13.55 12.06
N ASP A 235 -24.44 -14.03 12.88
CA ASP A 235 -25.78 -14.49 12.46
C ASP A 235 -25.69 -15.55 11.35
N ILE A 236 -24.98 -16.65 11.64
CA ILE A 236 -24.75 -17.78 10.73
C ILE A 236 -25.43 -19.04 11.28
N ILE A 237 -26.37 -19.57 10.51
CA ILE A 237 -27.09 -20.81 10.84
C ILE A 237 -26.40 -21.98 10.16
N MET A 238 -25.47 -22.61 10.88
CA MET A 238 -24.74 -23.79 10.43
C MET A 238 -25.47 -25.10 10.80
N PRO A 239 -25.62 -26.06 9.88
CA PRO A 239 -26.12 -27.40 10.20
C PRO A 239 -25.28 -28.09 11.29
N MET A 240 -25.94 -28.82 12.19
CA MET A 240 -25.28 -29.43 13.36
C MET A 240 -24.23 -30.47 13.00
N ASP A 241 -24.48 -31.28 11.97
CA ASP A 241 -23.55 -32.26 11.42
C ASP A 241 -22.27 -31.60 10.88
N MET A 242 -22.42 -30.49 10.17
CA MET A 242 -21.30 -29.69 9.68
C MET A 242 -20.51 -29.05 10.82
N LEU A 243 -21.20 -28.53 11.84
CA LEU A 243 -20.57 -27.93 13.02
C LEU A 243 -19.80 -28.97 13.84
N GLU A 244 -20.37 -30.15 14.05
CA GLU A 244 -19.71 -31.26 14.75
C GLU A 244 -18.46 -31.73 13.99
N SER A 245 -18.54 -31.82 12.65
CA SER A 245 -17.39 -32.15 11.83
C SER A 245 -16.31 -31.06 11.87
N LEU A 246 -16.70 -29.78 11.82
CA LEU A 246 -15.75 -28.66 11.86
C LEU A 246 -15.04 -28.57 13.21
N CYS A 247 -15.76 -28.84 14.30
CA CYS A 247 -15.24 -28.82 15.67
C CYS A 247 -14.76 -30.20 16.16
N ALA A 248 -14.47 -31.14 15.25
CA ALA A 248 -13.99 -32.48 15.62
C ALA A 248 -12.59 -32.44 16.28
N ASN A 249 -11.79 -31.44 15.92
CA ASN A 249 -10.47 -31.17 16.52
C ASN A 249 -10.57 -30.04 17.56
N GLU A 250 -9.55 -29.91 18.42
CA GLU A 250 -9.48 -28.83 19.42
C GLU A 250 -9.40 -27.43 18.79
N PHE A 251 -8.88 -27.34 17.56
CA PHE A 251 -8.70 -26.10 16.81
C PHE A 251 -9.36 -26.20 15.44
N VAL A 252 -9.84 -25.05 14.96
CA VAL A 252 -10.43 -24.88 13.63
C VAL A 252 -9.61 -23.87 12.86
N VAL A 253 -9.17 -24.25 11.65
CA VAL A 253 -8.38 -23.39 10.77
C VAL A 253 -9.30 -22.54 9.89
N TRP A 254 -8.89 -21.32 9.55
CA TRP A 254 -9.67 -20.42 8.69
C TRP A 254 -10.17 -21.09 7.41
N ASN A 255 -9.31 -21.85 6.74
CA ASN A 255 -9.66 -22.51 5.47
C ASN A 255 -10.78 -23.54 5.63
N GLU A 256 -10.84 -24.26 6.76
CA GLU A 256 -11.89 -25.25 7.03
C GLU A 256 -13.24 -24.55 7.26
N LEU A 257 -13.25 -23.49 8.08
CA LEU A 257 -14.45 -22.67 8.30
C LEU A 257 -14.91 -22.02 6.99
N TRP A 258 -13.97 -21.49 6.21
CA TRP A 258 -14.23 -20.85 4.92
C TRP A 258 -14.92 -21.81 3.93
N GLN A 259 -14.40 -23.03 3.81
CA GLN A 259 -14.99 -24.08 2.96
C GLN A 259 -16.40 -24.48 3.43
N ALA A 260 -16.64 -24.56 4.75
CA ALA A 260 -17.96 -24.83 5.30
C ALA A 260 -18.95 -23.69 4.98
N LEU A 261 -18.53 -22.43 5.11
CA LEU A 261 -19.39 -21.25 4.86
C LEU A 261 -19.85 -21.15 3.41
N HIS A 262 -19.04 -21.58 2.44
CA HIS A 262 -19.43 -21.63 1.03
C HIS A 262 -20.52 -22.65 0.70
N GLN A 263 -20.81 -23.58 1.62
CA GLN A 263 -21.90 -24.54 1.47
C GLN A 263 -23.22 -24.03 2.08
N ILE A 264 -23.17 -22.94 2.85
CA ILE A 264 -24.32 -22.36 3.55
C ILE A 264 -24.93 -21.23 2.70
N ASP A 265 -26.26 -21.30 2.47
CA ASP A 265 -26.99 -20.28 1.72
C ASP A 265 -26.92 -18.89 2.37
N LYS A 266 -26.93 -17.83 1.55
CA LYS A 266 -26.93 -16.44 2.03
C LYS A 266 -28.08 -16.14 3.01
N SER A 267 -29.24 -16.77 2.83
CA SER A 267 -30.40 -16.62 3.72
C SER A 267 -30.17 -17.15 5.14
N LYS A 268 -29.14 -17.99 5.31
CA LYS A 268 -28.67 -18.53 6.59
C LYS A 268 -27.37 -17.87 7.06
N GLY A 269 -27.00 -16.74 6.45
CA GLY A 269 -25.78 -16.00 6.78
C GLY A 269 -24.49 -16.58 6.18
N GLY A 270 -24.57 -17.59 5.32
CA GLY A 270 -23.42 -18.19 4.64
C GLY A 270 -22.95 -17.45 3.38
N LEU A 271 -22.02 -18.07 2.65
CA LEU A 271 -21.32 -17.49 1.51
C LEU A 271 -21.58 -18.23 0.18
N LYS A 272 -22.55 -19.14 0.16
CA LYS A 272 -22.94 -19.84 -1.06
C LYS A 272 -23.59 -18.86 -2.04
N SER A 273 -22.96 -18.65 -3.19
CA SER A 273 -23.53 -17.86 -4.28
C SER A 273 -24.36 -18.75 -5.20
N ALA A 274 -25.57 -18.34 -5.56
CA ALA A 274 -26.36 -18.98 -6.62
C ALA A 274 -25.84 -18.63 -8.03
N ASP A 275 -25.16 -17.48 -8.15
CA ASP A 275 -24.55 -16.99 -9.38
C ASP A 275 -23.02 -16.96 -9.22
N SER A 276 -22.32 -17.92 -9.82
CA SER A 276 -20.86 -17.95 -9.94
C SER A 276 -20.33 -16.97 -11.00
N THR A 277 -21.22 -16.29 -11.72
CA THR A 277 -20.94 -15.41 -12.87
C THR A 277 -20.93 -13.91 -12.55
N GLY A 278 -21.02 -13.54 -11.27
CA GLY A 278 -21.12 -12.15 -10.81
C GLY A 278 -19.80 -11.36 -10.88
N GLY A 279 -19.48 -10.84 -12.06
CA GLY A 279 -18.78 -9.56 -12.27
C GLY A 279 -17.28 -9.52 -12.00
N VAL A 280 -16.45 -9.75 -13.03
CA VAL A 280 -15.03 -9.36 -13.00
C VAL A 280 -14.96 -7.84 -12.78
N LYS A 281 -14.32 -7.42 -11.68
CA LYS A 281 -14.13 -6.00 -11.41
C LYS A 281 -12.99 -5.50 -12.28
N GLN A 282 -13.29 -4.56 -13.18
CA GLN A 282 -12.32 -3.93 -14.06
C GLN A 282 -12.16 -2.46 -13.69
N PHE A 283 -10.92 -2.01 -13.58
CA PHE A 283 -10.59 -0.61 -13.30
C PHE A 283 -9.18 -0.28 -13.77
N GLU A 284 -8.83 1.00 -13.68
CA GLU A 284 -7.55 1.53 -14.12
C GLU A 284 -6.73 2.01 -12.93
N LEU A 285 -5.46 1.64 -12.91
CA LEU A 285 -4.46 2.18 -12.01
C LEU A 285 -3.39 2.92 -12.81
N TYR A 286 -2.73 3.87 -12.15
CA TYR A 286 -1.66 4.67 -12.68
C TYR A 286 -0.46 4.51 -11.76
N HIS A 287 0.68 4.16 -12.33
CA HIS A 287 1.93 3.95 -11.61
C HIS A 287 2.95 5.01 -12.00
N PHE A 288 3.35 5.84 -11.04
CA PHE A 288 4.43 6.80 -11.18
C PHE A 288 5.69 6.25 -10.52
N ASN A 289 6.71 5.95 -11.31
CA ASN A 289 7.90 5.28 -10.78
C ASN A 289 8.88 6.24 -10.09
N GLY A 290 8.81 7.56 -10.29
CA GLY A 290 9.74 8.51 -9.67
C GLY A 290 11.23 8.29 -10.00
N ILE A 291 11.57 7.43 -10.97
CA ILE A 291 12.96 7.11 -11.30
C ILE A 291 13.49 8.15 -12.27
N ALA A 292 14.46 8.97 -11.81
CA ALA A 292 15.30 9.79 -12.66
C ALA A 292 16.72 9.21 -12.66
N LYS A 293 17.07 8.40 -13.68
CA LYS A 293 18.40 7.78 -13.82
C LYS A 293 19.14 8.38 -15.02
N THR A 294 20.42 8.71 -14.89
CA THR A 294 21.27 8.99 -16.06
C THR A 294 21.65 7.65 -16.69
N VAL A 295 21.17 7.36 -17.89
CA VAL A 295 21.48 6.13 -18.64
C VAL A 295 22.49 6.49 -19.73
N GLY A 296 23.69 5.91 -19.67
CA GLY A 296 24.61 5.98 -20.81
C GLY A 296 26.08 5.66 -20.52
N ASN A 297 26.57 4.60 -21.17
CA ASN A 297 28.00 4.37 -21.45
C ASN A 297 28.50 5.29 -22.60
N GLY A 298 28.36 6.61 -22.45
CA GLY A 298 29.02 7.58 -23.35
C GLY A 298 28.13 8.66 -23.99
N SER A 299 26.81 8.65 -23.78
CA SER A 299 25.94 9.80 -24.03
C SER A 299 24.89 9.89 -22.92
N SER A 300 24.80 11.04 -22.26
CA SER A 300 23.99 11.26 -21.07
C SER A 300 22.48 11.30 -21.39
N VAL A 301 21.86 10.14 -21.57
CA VAL A 301 20.39 10.05 -21.72
C VAL A 301 19.78 10.00 -20.32
N GLN A 302 19.22 11.10 -19.86
CA GLN A 302 18.49 11.13 -18.59
C GLN A 302 17.14 10.41 -18.76
N GLN A 303 17.01 9.19 -18.21
CA GLN A 303 15.73 8.53 -18.05
C GLN A 303 14.88 9.39 -17.13
N ARG A 304 13.76 9.89 -17.66
CA ARG A 304 12.79 10.66 -16.89
C ARG A 304 11.84 9.71 -16.14
N PRO A 305 11.27 10.16 -15.01
CA PRO A 305 10.18 9.44 -14.35
C PRO A 305 9.06 9.13 -15.35
N ARG A 306 8.47 7.95 -15.19
CA ARG A 306 7.43 7.42 -16.09
C ARG A 306 6.13 7.26 -15.34
N LEU A 307 5.04 7.54 -16.06
CA LEU A 307 3.68 7.26 -15.64
C LEU A 307 3.11 6.15 -16.53
N THR A 308 2.84 4.99 -15.95
CA THR A 308 2.30 3.83 -16.65
C THR A 308 0.84 3.60 -16.26
N LYS A 309 -0.04 3.46 -17.25
CA LYS A 309 -1.43 3.10 -17.04
C LYS A 309 -1.60 1.57 -17.06
N LEU A 310 -2.22 1.03 -16.02
CA LEU A 310 -2.48 -0.38 -15.80
C LEU A 310 -3.99 -0.63 -15.89
N ARG A 311 -4.41 -1.53 -16.77
CA ARG A 311 -5.76 -2.11 -16.78
C ARG A 311 -5.77 -3.30 -15.83
N VAL A 312 -6.57 -3.24 -14.78
CA VAL A 312 -6.65 -4.28 -13.74
C VAL A 312 -7.98 -5.01 -13.89
N SER A 313 -7.93 -6.34 -13.85
CA SER A 313 -9.11 -7.21 -13.78
C SER A 313 -9.01 -8.08 -12.54
N VAL A 314 -10.05 -8.08 -11.72
CA VAL A 314 -10.12 -8.84 -10.46
C VAL A 314 -11.31 -9.79 -10.56
N PRO A 315 -11.07 -11.10 -10.74
CA PRO A 315 -12.16 -12.06 -10.71
C PRO A 315 -12.70 -12.19 -9.28
N PRO A 316 -13.98 -12.52 -9.11
CA PRO A 316 -14.54 -12.77 -7.79
C PRO A 316 -13.79 -13.88 -7.03
N LYS A 317 -13.57 -13.70 -5.72
CA LYS A 317 -12.82 -14.65 -4.89
C LYS A 317 -13.40 -16.07 -4.89
N TRP A 318 -14.71 -16.19 -5.02
CA TRP A 318 -15.44 -17.46 -5.05
C TRP A 318 -15.50 -18.13 -6.42
N THR A 319 -14.88 -17.54 -7.45
CA THR A 319 -14.80 -18.17 -8.78
C THR A 319 -13.89 -19.40 -8.66
N PRO A 320 -14.37 -20.63 -8.92
CA PRO A 320 -13.54 -21.83 -8.78
C PRO A 320 -12.30 -21.76 -9.67
N GLU A 321 -11.17 -22.32 -9.22
CA GLU A 321 -9.92 -22.32 -9.99
C GLU A 321 -10.09 -22.96 -11.39
N GLU A 322 -11.01 -23.93 -11.51
CA GLU A 322 -11.36 -24.60 -12.76
C GLU A 322 -11.95 -23.64 -13.81
N TYR A 323 -12.77 -22.66 -13.39
CA TYR A 323 -13.30 -21.62 -14.28
C TYR A 323 -12.28 -20.53 -14.60
N MET A 324 -11.11 -20.52 -13.94
CA MET A 324 -9.98 -19.67 -14.32
C MET A 324 -9.11 -20.29 -15.42
N MET A 325 -9.22 -21.61 -15.67
CA MET A 325 -8.43 -22.26 -16.72
C MET A 325 -8.87 -21.83 -18.11
N ASP A 326 -10.14 -21.45 -18.29
CA ASP A 326 -10.66 -20.80 -19.51
C ASP A 326 -10.13 -19.36 -19.70
N TYR A 327 -9.47 -18.79 -18.68
CA TYR A 327 -8.81 -17.48 -18.69
C TYR A 327 -7.27 -17.56 -18.80
N LYS A 328 -6.69 -18.76 -18.90
CA LYS A 328 -5.27 -18.90 -19.22
C LYS A 328 -5.09 -18.77 -20.74
N PRO A 329 -4.14 -17.95 -21.24
CA PRO A 329 -3.80 -18.01 -22.66
C PRO A 329 -3.28 -19.42 -22.94
N SER A 330 -3.87 -20.05 -23.95
CA SER A 330 -3.40 -21.32 -24.50
C SER A 330 -1.90 -21.22 -24.79
N ALA A 331 -1.08 -21.83 -23.94
CA ALA A 331 0.25 -22.26 -24.35
C ALA A 331 0.06 -23.55 -25.16
N SER A 332 0.00 -23.43 -26.47
CA SER A 332 0.14 -24.56 -27.39
C SER A 332 0.99 -24.08 -28.57
N ALA A 333 2.26 -24.47 -28.67
CA ALA A 333 2.69 -25.81 -29.09
C ALA A 333 2.03 -26.18 -30.43
N ASN A 334 2.87 -26.23 -31.46
CA ASN A 334 2.54 -26.64 -32.80
C ASN A 334 1.74 -27.94 -32.78
N ASP A 335 0.54 -27.93 -33.35
CA ASP A 335 0.15 -29.06 -34.17
C ASP A 335 -0.81 -28.61 -35.28
N ALA A 336 -0.49 -29.04 -36.49
CA ALA A 336 -1.25 -28.79 -37.69
C ALA A 336 -2.20 -29.95 -37.90
N THR A 337 -3.50 -29.71 -38.03
CA THR A 337 -4.40 -30.46 -38.92
C THR A 337 -5.76 -29.78 -39.02
N GLY A 338 -6.30 -29.71 -40.24
CA GLY A 338 -7.46 -28.91 -40.60
C GLY A 338 -8.82 -29.54 -40.31
N GLY A 339 -9.85 -28.71 -40.45
CA GLY A 339 -11.27 -29.11 -40.46
C GLY A 339 -12.18 -27.90 -40.35
N SER A 340 -12.83 -27.53 -41.46
CA SER A 340 -13.79 -26.42 -41.56
C SER A 340 -15.19 -26.85 -41.12
N MET A 341 -15.86 -26.07 -40.26
CA MET A 341 -17.29 -25.76 -40.39
C MET A 341 -17.68 -24.61 -39.43
N GLY A 342 -18.33 -23.58 -39.96
CA GLY A 342 -18.63 -22.34 -39.24
C GLY A 342 -19.92 -22.37 -38.45
N VAL A 343 -19.95 -21.61 -37.34
CA VAL A 343 -21.15 -21.06 -36.70
C VAL A 343 -20.79 -19.71 -36.06
N ASP A 344 -21.60 -18.72 -36.42
CA ASP A 344 -21.93 -17.42 -35.82
C ASP A 344 -20.93 -16.60 -34.99
N THR A 345 -20.79 -15.36 -35.45
CA THR A 345 -19.88 -14.31 -34.99
C THR A 345 -20.45 -13.60 -33.75
N GLN A 346 -20.12 -14.08 -32.56
CA GLN A 346 -19.91 -13.17 -31.43
C GLN A 346 -18.43 -12.77 -31.47
N LYS A 347 -18.14 -11.49 -31.73
CA LYS A 347 -16.80 -10.93 -31.53
C LYS A 347 -16.47 -11.04 -30.04
N SER A 348 -15.91 -12.18 -29.62
CA SER A 348 -15.16 -12.27 -28.39
C SER A 348 -13.99 -11.30 -28.53
N VAL A 349 -13.99 -10.26 -27.70
CA VAL A 349 -12.79 -9.43 -27.53
C VAL A 349 -11.72 -10.40 -27.06
N LYS A 350 -10.70 -10.68 -27.88
CA LYS A 350 -9.50 -11.40 -27.46
C LYS A 350 -8.90 -10.57 -26.32
N GLU A 351 -9.14 -10.98 -25.07
CA GLU A 351 -8.48 -10.37 -23.92
C GLU A 351 -6.99 -10.62 -24.06
N GLU A 352 -6.19 -9.55 -24.00
CA GLU A 352 -4.74 -9.64 -24.07
C GLU A 352 -4.22 -10.49 -22.89
N PRO A 353 -3.19 -11.32 -23.13
CA PRO A 353 -2.63 -12.18 -22.08
C PRO A 353 -2.12 -11.31 -20.93
N ALA A 354 -2.50 -11.66 -19.70
CA ALA A 354 -2.07 -10.94 -18.50
C ALA A 354 -0.55 -10.79 -18.46
N GLN A 355 -0.10 -9.56 -18.23
CA GLN A 355 1.31 -9.21 -18.11
C GLN A 355 1.75 -9.23 -16.64
N HIS A 356 3.03 -9.47 -16.39
CA HIS A 356 3.60 -9.54 -15.04
C HIS A 356 4.80 -8.59 -14.87
N ALA A 357 4.82 -7.92 -13.73
CA ALA A 357 5.89 -7.09 -13.21
C ALA A 357 5.76 -7.06 -11.67
N PRO A 358 6.81 -6.77 -10.89
CA PRO A 358 6.74 -6.82 -9.42
C PRO A 358 5.62 -5.98 -8.79
N ILE A 359 5.23 -4.85 -9.41
CA ILE A 359 4.09 -4.03 -8.96
C ILE A 359 2.77 -4.82 -8.98
N VAL A 360 2.61 -5.79 -9.88
CA VAL A 360 1.42 -6.65 -9.97
C VAL A 360 1.30 -7.51 -8.71
N ASP A 361 2.42 -7.91 -8.12
CA ASP A 361 2.41 -8.69 -6.88
C ASP A 361 1.98 -7.82 -5.69
N CYS A 362 2.39 -6.55 -5.65
CA CYS A 362 1.85 -5.56 -4.70
C CYS A 362 0.33 -5.34 -4.89
N ILE A 363 -0.14 -5.20 -6.14
CA ILE A 363 -1.56 -5.04 -6.46
C ILE A 363 -2.36 -6.24 -5.95
N ARG A 364 -1.81 -7.46 -6.08
CA ARG A 364 -2.44 -8.70 -5.62
C ARG A 364 -2.60 -8.78 -4.10
N THR A 365 -1.79 -8.05 -3.32
CA THR A 365 -1.97 -8.01 -1.86
C THR A 365 -3.18 -7.18 -1.43
N ARG A 366 -3.65 -6.27 -2.31
CA ARG A 366 -4.88 -5.48 -2.13
C ARG A 366 -6.10 -6.10 -2.83
N TRP A 367 -5.93 -6.54 -4.08
CA TRP A 367 -6.96 -7.17 -4.89
C TRP A 367 -6.48 -8.57 -5.27
N GLU A 368 -6.87 -9.53 -4.44
CA GLU A 368 -6.51 -10.93 -4.62
C GLU A 368 -6.87 -11.41 -6.02
N ARG A 369 -6.00 -12.21 -6.64
CA ARG A 369 -6.17 -12.75 -8.02
C ARG A 369 -6.21 -11.70 -9.13
N ALA A 370 -5.85 -10.45 -8.87
CA ALA A 370 -5.74 -9.44 -9.91
C ALA A 370 -4.80 -9.85 -11.06
N SER A 371 -5.24 -9.59 -12.29
CA SER A 371 -4.44 -9.58 -13.51
C SER A 371 -4.29 -8.15 -14.02
N CYS A 372 -3.14 -7.85 -14.63
CA CYS A 372 -2.81 -6.50 -15.10
C CYS A 372 -2.36 -6.54 -16.56
N ASN A 373 -2.68 -5.48 -17.30
CA ASN A 373 -2.22 -5.25 -18.66
C ASN A 373 -1.82 -3.77 -18.82
N TRP A 374 -0.75 -3.50 -19.57
CA TRP A 374 -0.31 -2.15 -19.93
C TRP A 374 0.21 -2.12 -21.37
N VAL A 375 0.47 -0.91 -21.85
CA VAL A 375 1.05 -0.66 -23.18
C VAL A 375 2.41 0.01 -23.00
N GLY A 376 3.40 -0.47 -23.76
CA GLY A 376 4.78 0.04 -23.69
C GLY A 376 5.62 -0.68 -22.63
N ASP A 377 6.59 0.05 -22.07
CA ASP A 377 7.55 -0.52 -21.12
C ASP A 377 6.88 -1.00 -19.83
N ALA A 378 7.45 -2.05 -19.24
CA ALA A 378 7.01 -2.56 -17.95
C ALA A 378 7.13 -1.49 -16.83
N PRO A 379 6.12 -1.37 -15.95
CA PRO A 379 6.22 -0.55 -14.75
C PRO A 379 7.34 -1.10 -13.85
N SER A 380 8.24 -0.22 -13.39
CA SER A 380 9.37 -0.61 -12.53
C SER A 380 9.25 0.01 -11.16
N ILE A 381 9.41 -0.81 -10.12
CA ILE A 381 9.53 -0.39 -8.72
C ILE A 381 10.96 -0.56 -8.19
N VAL A 382 11.93 -0.77 -9.09
CA VAL A 382 13.38 -0.98 -8.86
C VAL A 382 14.21 -0.16 -9.85
#